data_AF-Q4TIQ9-F1
#
_entry.id   AF-Q4TIQ9-F1
#
_cell.length_a   1.000
_cell.length_b   1.000
_cell.length_c   1.000
_cell.angle_alpha   90.00
_cell.angle_beta   90.00
_cell.angle_gamma   90.00
#
_symmetry.space_group_name_H-M   'P 1'
#
loop_
_entity.id
_entity.type
_entity.pdbx_description
1 polymer ?
#
loop_
_entity_poly.entity_id
_entity_poly.type
_entity_poly.pdbx_seq_one_letter_code
_entity_poly.pdbx_strand_id
1 'polypeptide(L)'
;RFHPPSVVGTMGSAAACARLLSLDQSQCSHALAIAASLSGAPMANAATQSKPLHIGNASRLGLEAALLASRGLEASALILDDVDGVSGFGAFYEDYKPCSLESPTGKGHVFLLEDQDIGFKLFPAHLGMHWVADA
;
A
#
# COMPACT_ATOMS: atom_id res chain seq x y z
N ARG A 1 -4.69 -9.96 -10.18
CA ARG A 1 -5.55 -9.13 -11.07
C ARG A 1 -5.18 -7.65 -11.07
N PHE A 2 -4.69 -7.12 -9.95
CA PHE A 2 -4.29 -5.72 -9.81
C PHE A 2 -2.76 -5.56 -9.79
N HIS A 3 -2.25 -4.42 -10.26
CA HIS A 3 -0.82 -4.11 -10.22
C HIS A 3 -0.40 -3.73 -8.79
N PRO A 4 0.46 -4.51 -8.09
CA PRO A 4 0.71 -4.33 -6.66
C PRO A 4 1.10 -2.90 -6.22
N PRO A 5 1.92 -2.14 -6.96
CA PRO A 5 2.25 -0.75 -6.62
C PRO A 5 1.03 0.18 -6.49
N SER A 6 -0.07 -0.11 -7.17
CA SER A 6 -1.32 0.67 -7.08
C SER A 6 -2.22 0.26 -5.91
N VAL A 7 -1.93 -0.89 -5.28
CA VAL A 7 -2.69 -1.43 -4.15
C VAL A 7 -1.97 -1.07 -2.86
N VAL A 8 -0.80 -1.69 -2.60
CA VAL A 8 -0.05 -1.45 -1.37
C VAL A 8 0.71 -0.12 -1.38
N GLY A 9 1.04 0.43 -2.56
CA GLY A 9 1.70 1.74 -2.63
C GLY A 9 0.80 2.88 -2.17
N THR A 10 -0.50 2.82 -2.48
CA THR A 10 -1.48 3.81 -2.02
C THR A 10 -1.63 3.76 -0.50
N MET A 11 -1.68 2.56 0.08
CA MET A 11 -1.70 2.33 1.53
C MET A 11 -0.42 2.84 2.20
N GLY A 12 0.75 2.53 1.63
CA GLY A 12 2.06 2.98 2.14
C GLY A 12 2.19 4.50 2.09
N SER A 13 1.71 5.14 1.02
CA SER A 13 1.66 6.60 0.92
C SER A 13 0.74 7.21 1.96
N ALA A 14 -0.45 6.64 2.19
CA ALA A 14 -1.36 7.12 3.23
C ALA A 14 -0.77 6.99 4.63
N ALA A 15 -0.15 5.84 4.94
CA ALA A 15 0.55 5.63 6.22
C ALA A 15 1.68 6.65 6.42
N ALA A 16 2.55 6.83 5.43
CA ALA A 16 3.66 7.79 5.50
C ALA A 16 3.15 9.23 5.68
N CYS A 17 2.15 9.65 4.91
CA CYS A 17 1.56 10.99 5.01
C CYS A 17 0.84 11.20 6.35
N ALA A 18 0.11 10.20 6.85
CA ALA A 18 -0.53 10.27 8.16
C ALA A 18 0.49 10.51 9.29
N ARG A 19 1.66 9.85 9.22
CA ARG A 19 2.76 10.09 10.17
C ARG A 19 3.37 11.48 10.02
N LEU A 20 3.61 11.95 8.79
CA LEU A 20 4.12 13.30 8.53
C LEU A 20 3.17 14.39 9.05
N LEU A 21 1.86 14.17 8.94
CA LEU A 21 0.82 15.09 9.41
C LEU A 21 0.53 14.97 10.91
N SER A 22 1.22 14.07 11.62
CA SER A 22 1.00 13.80 13.05
C SER A 22 -0.45 13.46 13.39
N LEU A 23 -1.11 12.68 12.53
CA LEU A 23 -2.48 12.23 12.76
C LEU A 23 -2.56 11.31 13.98
N ASP A 24 -3.68 11.39 14.69
CA ASP A 24 -3.96 10.45 15.79
C ASP A 24 -4.28 9.03 15.28
N GLN A 25 -4.45 8.08 16.20
CA GLN A 25 -4.69 6.68 15.87
C GLN A 25 -5.98 6.47 15.05
N SER A 26 -7.04 7.21 15.37
CA SER A 26 -8.33 7.10 14.69
C SER A 26 -8.22 7.63 13.26
N GLN A 27 -7.63 8.82 13.11
CA GLN A 27 -7.36 9.43 11.82
C GLN A 27 -6.42 8.57 10.95
N CYS A 28 -5.40 7.93 11.54
CA CYS A 28 -4.56 6.98 10.81
C CYS A 28 -5.37 5.79 10.25
N SER A 29 -6.27 5.23 11.06
CA SER A 29 -7.16 4.15 10.63
C SER A 29 -8.06 4.57 9.47
N HIS A 30 -8.70 5.74 9.59
CA HIS A 30 -9.53 6.29 8.51
C HIS A 30 -8.73 6.61 7.25
N ALA A 31 -7.49 7.12 7.38
CA ALA A 31 -6.63 7.38 6.22
C ALA A 31 -6.34 6.11 5.42
N LEU A 32 -6.04 4.99 6.10
CA LEU A 32 -5.85 3.69 5.45
C LEU A 32 -7.15 3.19 4.80
N ALA A 33 -8.29 3.37 5.47
CA ALA A 33 -9.59 2.95 4.94
C ALA A 33 -10.00 3.73 3.68
N ILE A 34 -9.79 5.05 3.67
CA ILE A 34 -10.01 5.88 2.48
C ILE A 34 -9.04 5.49 1.37
N ALA A 35 -7.76 5.27 1.69
CA ALA A 35 -6.74 4.85 0.73
C ALA A 35 -7.08 3.52 0.05
N ALA A 36 -7.67 2.56 0.77
CA ALA A 36 -8.15 1.31 0.21
C ALA A 36 -9.22 1.53 -0.88
N SER A 37 -10.15 2.47 -0.67
CA SER A 37 -11.15 2.83 -1.68
C SER A 37 -10.56 3.50 -2.93
N LEU A 38 -9.40 4.13 -2.80
CA LEU A 38 -8.67 4.79 -3.89
C LEU A 38 -7.63 3.86 -4.57
N SER A 39 -7.53 2.61 -4.10
CA SER A 39 -6.51 1.66 -4.54
C SER A 39 -6.94 0.80 -5.72
N GLY A 40 -5.93 0.26 -6.43
CA GLY A 40 -6.11 -0.79 -7.43
C GLY A 40 -6.16 -0.27 -8.87
N ALA A 41 -5.22 -0.74 -9.68
CA ALA A 41 -5.21 -0.59 -11.12
C ALA A 41 -5.20 -1.98 -11.79
N PRO A 42 -6.03 -2.24 -12.82
CA PRO A 42 -6.02 -3.50 -13.55
C PRO A 42 -4.65 -3.84 -14.15
N MET A 43 -4.23 -5.10 -14.02
CA MET A 43 -2.90 -5.55 -14.46
C MET A 43 -2.64 -5.35 -15.96
N ALA A 44 -3.69 -5.35 -16.80
CA ALA A 44 -3.56 -5.15 -18.24
C ALA A 44 -2.79 -3.86 -18.59
N ASN A 45 -2.96 -2.81 -17.79
CA ASN A 45 -2.28 -1.53 -17.99
C ASN A 45 -0.84 -1.49 -17.46
N ALA A 46 -0.41 -2.49 -16.70
CA ALA A 46 0.99 -2.60 -16.27
C ALA A 46 1.95 -2.95 -17.44
N ALA A 47 1.41 -3.32 -18.61
CA ALA A 47 2.17 -3.61 -19.83
C ALA A 47 2.16 -2.46 -20.85
N THR A 48 1.66 -1.28 -20.48
CA THR A 48 1.54 -0.12 -21.38
C THR A 48 2.23 1.12 -20.81
N GLN A 49 2.18 2.23 -21.55
CA GLN A 49 2.67 3.53 -21.08
C GLN A 49 1.93 4.08 -19.85
N SER A 50 0.80 3.49 -19.45
CA SER A 50 0.10 3.90 -18.22
C SER A 50 0.69 3.29 -16.94
N LYS A 51 1.60 2.31 -17.04
CA LYS A 51 2.24 1.70 -15.86
C LYS A 51 2.83 2.73 -14.87
N PRO A 52 3.59 3.76 -15.30
CA PRO A 52 4.14 4.74 -14.35
C PRO A 52 3.06 5.58 -13.64
N LEU A 53 1.91 5.80 -14.30
CA LEU A 53 0.78 6.50 -13.70
C LEU A 53 0.24 5.78 -12.45
N HIS A 54 0.38 4.45 -12.38
CA HIS A 54 -0.03 3.68 -11.21
C HIS A 54 0.71 4.12 -9.94
N ILE A 55 2.00 4.42 -10.05
CA ILE A 55 2.83 4.85 -8.91
C ILE A 55 2.55 6.32 -8.59
N GLY A 56 2.43 7.17 -9.62
CA GLY A 56 2.05 8.57 -9.44
C GLY A 56 0.68 8.72 -8.74
N ASN A 57 -0.30 7.89 -9.13
CA ASN A 57 -1.60 7.84 -8.47
C ASN A 57 -1.49 7.29 -7.05
N ALA A 58 -0.73 6.23 -6.82
CA ALA A 58 -0.54 5.68 -5.47
C ALA A 58 -0.02 6.75 -4.49
N SER A 59 1.00 7.53 -4.90
CA SER A 59 1.54 8.63 -4.09
C SER A 59 0.53 9.76 -3.87
N ARG A 60 -0.17 10.20 -4.92
CA ARG A 60 -1.14 11.31 -4.81
C ARG A 60 -2.35 10.92 -3.97
N LEU A 61 -2.93 9.75 -4.23
CA LEU A 61 -4.16 9.30 -3.60
C LEU A 61 -3.95 8.90 -2.14
N GLY A 62 -2.77 8.40 -1.78
CA GLY A 62 -2.44 8.16 -0.36
C GLY A 62 -2.33 9.48 0.43
N LEU A 63 -1.68 10.51 -0.13
CA LEU A 63 -1.67 11.85 0.46
C LEU A 63 -3.09 12.42 0.59
N GLU A 64 -3.90 12.30 -0.46
CA GLU A 64 -5.30 12.75 -0.45
C GLU A 64 -6.11 12.05 0.66
N ALA A 65 -5.96 10.73 0.81
CA ALA A 65 -6.60 9.97 1.88
C ALA A 65 -6.22 10.47 3.28
N ALA A 66 -4.93 10.73 3.53
CA ALA A 66 -4.46 11.27 4.80
C ALA A 66 -4.99 12.69 5.06
N LEU A 67 -5.06 13.54 4.04
CA LEU A 67 -5.60 14.90 4.13
C LEU A 67 -7.12 14.92 4.36
N LEU A 68 -7.86 13.94 3.84
CA LEU A 68 -9.29 13.78 4.08
C LEU A 68 -9.54 13.33 5.52
N ALA A 69 -8.81 12.30 5.98
CA ALA A 69 -8.90 11.85 7.37
C ALA A 69 -8.52 12.95 8.37
N SER A 70 -7.50 13.76 8.07
CA SER A 70 -7.09 14.91 8.91
C SER A 70 -8.18 15.99 9.02
N ARG A 71 -9.16 15.98 8.11
CA ARG A 71 -10.31 16.90 8.08
C ARG A 71 -11.59 16.25 8.62
N GLY A 72 -11.50 15.06 9.20
CA GLY A 72 -12.62 14.36 9.82
C GLY A 72 -13.44 13.49 8.87
N LEU A 73 -12.94 13.15 7.68
CA LEU A 73 -13.58 12.10 6.90
C LEU A 73 -13.34 10.74 7.57
N GLU A 74 -14.43 10.05 7.91
CA GLU A 74 -14.41 8.72 8.49
C GLU A 74 -14.64 7.64 7.42
N ALA A 75 -14.07 6.46 7.65
CA ALA A 75 -14.22 5.28 6.79
C ALA A 75 -14.13 3.99 7.62
N SER A 76 -14.45 2.85 6.99
CA SER A 76 -14.64 1.56 7.67
C SER A 76 -13.45 1.16 8.56
N ALA A 77 -13.75 0.83 9.83
CA ALA A 77 -12.76 0.27 10.76
C ALA A 77 -12.35 -1.17 10.42
N LEU A 78 -13.12 -1.86 9.57
CA LEU A 78 -12.91 -3.27 9.20
C LEU A 78 -12.25 -3.42 7.83
N ILE A 79 -11.70 -2.34 7.26
CA ILE A 79 -11.26 -2.34 5.86
C ILE A 79 -10.14 -3.36 5.58
N LEU A 80 -9.31 -3.68 6.56
CA LEU A 80 -8.22 -4.65 6.43
C LEU A 80 -8.58 -6.05 6.96
N ASP A 81 -9.72 -6.17 7.64
CA ASP A 81 -10.12 -7.42 8.28
C ASP A 81 -10.79 -8.36 7.27
N ASP A 82 -10.65 -9.66 7.51
CA ASP A 82 -11.36 -10.71 6.78
C ASP A 82 -12.50 -11.20 7.67
N VAL A 83 -13.68 -10.61 7.49
CA VAL A 83 -14.88 -10.85 8.30
C VAL A 83 -16.05 -11.16 7.38
N ASP A 84 -16.83 -12.19 7.72
CA ASP A 84 -18.00 -12.58 6.96
C ASP A 84 -18.95 -11.40 6.70
N GLY A 85 -19.35 -11.24 5.44
CA GLY A 85 -20.24 -10.16 5.00
C GLY A 85 -19.56 -8.81 4.75
N VAL A 86 -18.24 -8.68 4.95
CA VAL A 86 -17.48 -7.46 4.68
C VAL A 86 -16.58 -7.66 3.46
N SER A 87 -16.79 -6.86 2.41
CA SER A 87 -15.87 -6.80 1.26
C SER A 87 -14.78 -5.76 1.50
N GLY A 88 -13.74 -6.16 2.24
CA GLY A 88 -12.60 -5.30 2.58
C GLY A 88 -11.48 -5.29 1.52
N PHE A 89 -10.26 -5.02 1.97
CA PHE A 89 -9.03 -4.95 1.16
C PHE A 89 -8.70 -6.27 0.44
N GLY A 90 -9.25 -7.39 0.93
CA GLY A 90 -9.18 -8.70 0.27
C GLY A 90 -9.73 -8.71 -1.16
N ALA A 91 -10.57 -7.75 -1.56
CA ALA A 91 -11.06 -7.62 -2.94
C ALA A 91 -9.94 -7.51 -3.99
N PHE A 92 -8.74 -7.06 -3.61
CA PHE A 92 -7.58 -6.95 -4.50
C PHE A 92 -6.78 -8.26 -4.64
N TYR A 93 -7.04 -9.25 -3.79
CA TYR A 93 -6.29 -10.50 -3.69
C TYR A 93 -7.15 -11.69 -4.11
N GLU A 94 -6.50 -12.83 -4.38
CA GLU A 94 -7.17 -14.10 -4.65
C GLU A 94 -7.33 -14.92 -3.37
N ASP A 95 -6.27 -14.94 -2.55
CA ASP A 95 -6.26 -15.50 -1.21
C ASP A 95 -5.81 -14.39 -0.26
N TYR A 96 -6.73 -13.91 0.59
CA TYR A 96 -6.48 -12.84 1.55
C TYR A 96 -6.48 -13.42 2.95
N LYS A 97 -5.32 -13.38 3.61
CA LYS A 97 -5.11 -13.90 4.96
C LYS A 97 -4.46 -12.81 5.82
N PRO A 98 -5.25 -11.84 6.31
CA PRO A 98 -4.71 -10.79 7.16
C PRO A 98 -4.19 -11.39 8.47
N CYS A 99 -3.20 -10.74 9.05
CA CYS A 99 -2.70 -11.07 10.38
C CYS A 99 -2.50 -9.79 11.17
N SER A 100 -2.69 -9.87 12.49
CA SER A 100 -2.42 -8.76 13.37
C SER A 100 -0.94 -8.44 13.39
N LEU A 101 -0.60 -7.16 13.23
CA LEU A 101 0.76 -6.67 13.41
C LEU A 101 1.01 -6.43 14.90
N GLU A 102 2.16 -6.87 15.40
CA GLU A 102 2.60 -6.53 16.75
C GLU A 102 2.96 -5.04 16.85
N SER A 103 2.77 -4.46 18.04
CA SER A 103 3.14 -3.07 18.27
C SER A 103 4.65 -2.87 18.04
N PRO A 104 5.07 -1.90 17.21
CA PRO A 104 6.48 -1.64 16.94
C PRO A 104 7.25 -1.13 18.16
N THR A 105 6.57 -0.82 19.27
CA THR A 105 7.17 -0.39 20.54
C THR A 105 7.54 -1.55 21.47
N GLY A 106 7.20 -2.80 21.12
CA GLY A 106 7.60 -3.98 21.87
C GLY A 106 9.09 -4.28 21.72
N LYS A 107 9.71 -4.86 22.76
CA LYS A 107 11.06 -5.45 22.63
C LYS A 107 10.97 -6.63 21.66
N GLY A 108 11.43 -6.46 20.43
CA GLY A 108 11.50 -7.54 19.43
C GLY A 108 10.90 -7.22 18.06
N HIS A 109 10.32 -6.04 17.84
CA HIS A 109 9.90 -5.66 16.49
C HIS A 109 11.12 -5.46 15.59
N VAL A 110 11.16 -6.20 14.48
CA VAL A 110 12.17 -6.06 13.43
C VAL A 110 11.48 -5.44 12.22
N PHE A 111 12.04 -4.34 11.71
CA PHE A 111 11.52 -3.76 10.48
C PHE A 111 11.80 -4.72 9.32
N LEU A 112 10.83 -4.95 8.44
CA LEU A 112 11.02 -5.80 7.26
C LEU A 112 12.22 -5.38 6.40
N LEU A 113 12.58 -4.09 6.42
CA LEU A 113 13.75 -3.56 5.69
C LEU A 113 15.09 -4.01 6.30
N GLU A 114 15.12 -4.39 7.58
CA GLU A 114 16.33 -4.95 8.22
C GLU A 114 16.56 -6.41 7.80
N ASP A 115 15.49 -7.17 7.58
CA ASP A 115 15.56 -8.57 7.15
C ASP A 115 15.59 -8.73 5.61
N GLN A 116 15.11 -7.73 4.87
CA GLN A 116 15.01 -7.76 3.40
C GLN A 116 15.37 -6.39 2.79
N ASP A 117 16.56 -6.33 2.17
CA ASP A 117 17.05 -5.11 1.51
C ASP A 117 16.37 -4.87 0.13
N ILE A 118 16.54 -3.65 -0.39
CA ILE A 118 15.98 -3.17 -1.65
C ILE A 118 16.95 -3.43 -2.81
N GLY A 119 16.45 -4.05 -3.87
CA GLY A 119 17.20 -4.20 -5.11
C GLY A 119 17.35 -2.88 -5.88
N PHE A 120 18.59 -2.40 -6.04
CA PHE A 120 18.91 -1.29 -6.92
C PHE A 120 19.17 -1.78 -8.35
N LYS A 121 18.45 -1.22 -9.32
CA LYS A 121 18.63 -1.58 -10.74
C LYS A 121 19.86 -0.92 -11.32
N LEU A 122 20.63 -1.70 -12.08
CA LEU A 122 21.81 -1.21 -12.81
C LEU A 122 21.43 -0.62 -14.17
N PHE A 123 20.34 -1.10 -14.78
CA PHE A 123 19.86 -0.64 -16.06
C PHE A 123 18.31 -0.56 -16.11
N PRO A 124 17.73 0.29 -16.98
CA PRO A 124 16.30 0.62 -16.96
C PRO A 124 15.42 -0.47 -17.59
N ALA A 125 15.48 -1.67 -17.02
CA ALA A 125 14.76 -2.85 -17.48
C ALA A 125 13.99 -3.53 -16.34
N HIS A 126 13.15 -4.51 -16.68
CA HIS A 126 12.56 -5.43 -15.72
C HIS A 126 13.65 -6.12 -14.88
N LEU A 127 13.42 -6.30 -13.58
CA LEU A 127 14.42 -6.90 -12.67
C LEU A 127 14.83 -8.31 -13.12
N GLY A 128 13.88 -9.08 -13.65
CA GLY A 128 14.13 -10.41 -14.22
C GLY A 128 15.20 -10.47 -15.32
N MET A 129 15.46 -9.36 -16.02
CA MET A 129 16.51 -9.29 -17.04
C MET A 129 17.91 -9.08 -16.46
N HIS A 130 18.04 -8.70 -15.18
CA HIS A 130 19.34 -8.51 -14.54
C HIS A 130 20.07 -9.85 -14.39
N TRP A 131 19.37 -10.92 -13.96
CA TRP A 131 19.96 -12.26 -13.91
C TRP A 131 20.43 -12.77 -15.27
N VAL A 132 19.77 -12.37 -16.36
CA VAL A 132 20.18 -12.76 -17.72
C VAL A 132 21.41 -11.96 -18.17
N ALA A 133 21.50 -10.69 -17.80
CA ALA A 133 22.64 -9.85 -18.13
C ALA A 133 23.90 -10.19 -17.32
N ASP A 134 23.72 -10.74 -16.11
CA ASP A 134 24.81 -11.14 -15.22
C ASP A 134 25.39 -12.53 -15.52
N ALA A 135 24.66 -13.37 -16.28
CA ALA A 135 25.04 -14.75 -16.61
C ALA A 135 26.00 -14.85 -17.80
#